data_AF-A0AAE4TPU9-F1
#
_entry.id   AF-A0AAE4TPU9-F1
#
_cell.length_a   1.000
_cell.length_b   1.000
_cell.length_c   1.000
_cell.angle_alpha   90.00
_cell.angle_beta   90.00
_cell.angle_gamma   90.00
#
_symmetry.space_group_name_H-M   'P 1'
#
loop_
_entity.id
_entity.type
_entity.pdbx_description
1 polymer ?
#
loop_
_entity_poly.entity_id
_entity_poly.type
_entity_poly.pdbx_seq_one_letter_code
_entity_poly.pdbx_strand_id
1 'polypeptide(L)'
;MKKYLEKLNELENACHNNFKDDSDEHWVDEEYVRIRVDALKLLSSASKELEANELTSFRLKIVQFFCANMGCHLDIKVLESEDANVLSHNEIELILGNSQLARWYT
;
A
#
# COMPACT_ATOMS: atom_id res chain seq x y z
N MET A 1 12.74 11.03 -7.82
CA MET A 1 12.62 9.86 -6.91
C MET A 1 12.66 10.13 -5.39
N LYS A 2 13.70 10.79 -4.82
CA LYS A 2 13.98 10.85 -3.36
C LYS A 2 12.78 11.16 -2.44
N LYS A 3 12.02 12.24 -2.72
CA LYS A 3 10.85 12.66 -1.92
C LYS A 3 9.76 11.58 -1.80
N TYR A 4 9.59 10.75 -2.83
CA TYR A 4 8.57 9.70 -2.84
C TYR A 4 8.99 8.51 -1.99
N LEU A 5 10.29 8.17 -2.00
CA LEU A 5 10.85 7.13 -1.15
C LEU A 5 10.79 7.52 0.33
N GLU A 6 11.08 8.79 0.65
CA GLU A 6 10.97 9.31 2.02
C GLU A 6 9.54 9.18 2.54
N LYS A 7 8.54 9.62 1.75
CA LYS A 7 7.12 9.47 2.10
C LYS A 7 6.68 8.02 2.22
N LEU A 8 7.14 7.13 1.33
CA LEU A 8 6.82 5.71 1.44
C LEU A 8 7.38 5.10 2.72
N ASN A 9 8.60 5.48 3.11
CA ASN A 9 9.22 5.06 4.36
C ASN A 9 8.49 5.60 5.60
N GLU A 10 7.93 6.81 5.54
CA GLU A 10 7.04 7.33 6.60
C GLU A 10 5.79 6.45 6.77
N LEU A 11 5.18 6.01 5.66
CA LEU A 11 4.04 5.10 5.68
C LEU A 11 4.40 3.69 6.20
N GLU A 12 5.59 3.18 5.88
CA GLU A 12 6.12 1.93 6.45
C GLU A 12 6.27 2.03 7.98
N ASN A 13 6.83 3.14 8.46
CA ASN A 13 6.96 3.37 9.89
C ASN A 13 5.59 3.50 10.57
N ALA A 14 4.62 4.14 9.92
CA ALA A 14 3.24 4.23 10.42
C ALA A 14 2.60 2.84 10.53
N CYS A 15 2.79 1.96 9.53
CA CYS A 15 2.33 0.56 9.61
C CYS A 15 2.90 -0.15 10.83
N HIS A 16 4.21 -0.06 11.07
CA HIS A 16 4.85 -0.72 12.20
C HIS A 16 4.44 -0.17 13.57
N ASN A 17 3.98 1.08 13.63
CA ASN A 17 3.55 1.72 14.87
C ASN A 17 2.06 1.52 15.15
N ASN A 18 1.22 1.36 14.11
CA ASN A 18 -0.23 1.16 14.26
C ASN A 18 -0.58 -0.12 15.03
N PHE A 19 0.31 -1.13 15.04
CA PHE A 19 0.12 -2.40 15.77
C PHE A 19 0.81 -2.45 17.15
N LYS A 20 1.32 -1.33 17.67
CA LYS A 20 2.04 -1.31 18.96
C LYS A 20 1.23 -0.79 20.14
N ASP A 21 0.07 -0.17 19.91
CA ASP A 21 -0.75 0.43 20.95
C ASP A 21 -2.14 -0.23 20.93
N ASP A 22 -2.50 -0.97 21.97
CA ASP A 22 -3.78 -1.70 22.16
C ASP A 22 -4.99 -0.76 22.37
N SER A 23 -4.92 0.50 21.89
CA SER A 23 -5.97 1.48 22.10
C SER A 23 -6.95 1.51 20.93
N ASP A 24 -8.18 1.06 21.23
CA ASP A 24 -9.42 1.24 20.45
C ASP A 24 -9.37 0.74 18.99
N GLU A 25 -9.81 -0.51 18.77
CA GLU A 25 -9.78 -1.24 17.48
C GLU A 25 -10.31 -0.42 16.28
N HIS A 26 -11.27 0.47 16.49
CA HIS A 26 -11.88 1.27 15.43
C HIS A 26 -10.93 2.36 14.86
N TRP A 27 -10.04 2.92 15.69
CA TRP A 27 -9.03 3.89 15.24
C TRP A 27 -7.91 3.20 14.47
N VAL A 28 -7.58 1.96 14.84
CA VAL A 28 -6.58 1.14 14.16
C VAL A 28 -7.02 0.85 12.72
N ASP A 29 -8.30 0.57 12.48
CA ASP A 29 -8.87 0.30 11.15
C ASP A 29 -8.89 1.55 10.24
N GLU A 30 -9.23 2.73 10.78
CA GLU A 30 -9.21 3.98 10.00
C GLU A 30 -7.80 4.38 9.58
N GLU A 31 -6.85 4.32 10.52
CA GLU A 31 -5.44 4.59 10.26
C GLU A 31 -4.85 3.54 9.29
N TYR A 32 -5.25 2.28 9.43
CA TYR A 32 -4.88 1.20 8.53
C TYR A 32 -5.29 1.54 7.08
N VAL A 33 -6.56 1.85 6.86
CA VAL A 33 -7.10 2.21 5.55
C VAL A 33 -6.39 3.45 5.00
N ARG A 34 -6.24 4.50 5.82
CA ARG A 34 -5.57 5.75 5.44
C ARG A 34 -4.19 5.49 4.85
N ILE A 35 -3.36 4.67 5.51
CA ILE A 35 -2.00 4.39 5.06
C ILE A 35 -1.99 3.75 3.66
N ARG A 36 -2.90 2.81 3.36
CA ARG A 36 -2.96 2.15 2.05
C ARG A 36 -3.43 3.11 0.96
N VAL A 37 -4.44 3.91 1.25
CA VAL A 37 -4.94 4.95 0.34
C VAL A 37 -3.85 5.98 0.05
N ASP A 38 -3.11 6.42 1.07
CA ASP A 38 -2.02 7.39 0.91
C ASP A 38 -0.88 6.82 0.05
N ALA A 39 -0.56 5.53 0.16
CA ALA A 39 0.41 4.87 -0.72
C ALA A 39 -0.05 4.84 -2.20
N LEU A 40 -1.34 4.57 -2.47
CA LEU A 40 -1.90 4.61 -3.82
C LEU A 40 -1.89 6.05 -4.39
N LYS A 41 -2.26 7.05 -3.58
CA LYS A 41 -2.18 8.47 -3.96
C LYS A 41 -0.74 8.90 -4.23
N LEU A 42 0.23 8.37 -3.49
CA LEU A 42 1.64 8.62 -3.70
C LEU A 42 2.11 8.09 -5.05
N LEU A 43 1.68 6.88 -5.45
CA LEU A 43 1.94 6.30 -6.77
C LEU A 43 1.28 7.11 -7.90
N SER A 44 0.01 7.49 -7.74
CA SER A 44 -0.72 8.34 -8.70
C SER A 44 -0.08 9.73 -8.86
N SER A 45 0.50 10.28 -7.79
CA SER A 45 1.24 11.55 -7.86
C SER A 45 2.59 11.35 -8.56
N ALA A 46 3.30 10.27 -8.24
CA ALA A 46 4.57 9.93 -8.87
C ALA A 46 4.42 9.70 -10.37
N SER A 47 3.32 9.09 -10.83
CA SER A 47 3.09 8.83 -12.25
C SER A 47 2.90 10.08 -13.11
N LYS A 48 2.62 11.22 -12.49
CA LYS A 48 2.48 12.53 -13.16
C LYS A 48 3.81 13.30 -13.23
N GLU A 49 4.78 12.95 -12.39
CA GLU A 49 6.00 13.74 -12.20
C GLU A 49 7.30 12.98 -12.50
N LEU A 50 7.33 11.65 -12.38
CA LEU A 50 8.53 10.85 -12.59
C LEU A 50 8.64 10.37 -14.04
N GLU A 51 9.88 10.33 -14.52
CA GLU A 51 10.22 9.69 -15.79
C GLU A 51 9.95 8.17 -15.74
N ALA A 52 9.70 7.55 -16.89
CA ALA A 52 9.24 6.15 -16.98
C ALA A 52 10.09 5.14 -16.19
N ASN A 53 11.42 5.28 -16.21
CA ASN A 53 12.33 4.39 -15.49
C ASN A 53 12.25 4.58 -13.96
N GLU A 54 12.18 5.84 -13.49
CA GLU A 54 12.02 6.15 -12.08
C GLU A 54 10.64 5.71 -11.59
N LEU A 55 9.59 5.93 -12.39
CA LEU A 55 8.23 5.51 -12.09
C LEU A 55 8.13 3.99 -11.98
N THR A 56 8.73 3.24 -12.91
CA THR A 56 8.76 1.77 -12.87
C THR A 56 9.44 1.28 -11.59
N SER A 57 10.57 1.89 -11.23
CA SER A 57 11.29 1.56 -10.00
C SER A 57 10.47 1.88 -8.74
N PHE A 58 9.75 3.00 -8.75
CA PHE A 58 8.90 3.41 -7.63
C PHE A 58 7.65 2.55 -7.47
N ARG A 59 7.01 2.21 -8.59
CA ARG A 59 5.88 1.28 -8.66
C ARG A 59 6.23 -0.07 -8.04
N LEU A 60 7.41 -0.62 -8.36
CA LEU A 60 7.91 -1.85 -7.73
C LEU A 60 8.02 -1.70 -6.20
N LYS A 61 8.46 -0.54 -5.70
CA LYS A 61 8.54 -0.28 -4.25
C LYS A 61 7.17 -0.22 -3.58
N ILE A 62 6.18 0.38 -4.23
CA ILE A 62 4.79 0.40 -3.75
C ILE A 62 4.20 -1.02 -3.69
N VAL A 63 4.43 -1.83 -4.72
CA VAL A 63 4.01 -3.24 -4.71
C VAL A 63 4.68 -4.02 -3.58
N GLN A 64 6.00 -3.85 -3.38
CA GLN A 64 6.73 -4.47 -2.26
C GLN A 64 6.18 -4.03 -0.89
N PHE A 65 5.89 -2.74 -0.74
CA PHE A 65 5.25 -2.18 0.45
C PHE A 65 3.92 -2.87 0.76
N PHE A 66 3.06 -3.01 -0.25
CA PHE A 66 1.77 -3.68 -0.11
C PHE A 66 1.91 -5.16 0.23
N CYS A 67 2.80 -5.90 -0.45
CA CYS A 67 3.06 -7.30 -0.10
C CYS A 67 3.53 -7.46 1.35
N ALA A 68 4.35 -6.55 1.87
CA ALA A 68 4.87 -6.65 3.23
C ALA A 68 3.85 -6.27 4.31
N ASN A 69 2.93 -5.36 4.00
CA ASN A 69 2.06 -4.73 5.00
C ASN A 69 0.57 -5.09 4.88
N MET A 70 0.12 -5.69 3.78
CA MET A 70 -1.28 -6.12 3.63
C MET A 70 -1.50 -7.49 4.30
N GLY A 71 -2.69 -7.68 4.86
CA GLY A 71 -2.99 -8.83 5.69
C GLY A 71 -4.42 -8.97 6.21
N CYS A 72 -5.33 -8.03 5.94
CA CYS A 72 -6.68 -8.07 6.49
C CYS A 72 -7.76 -7.72 5.46
N HIS A 73 -9.00 -8.13 5.70
CA HIS A 73 -10.11 -7.95 4.76
C HIS A 73 -10.35 -6.49 4.28
N LEU A 74 -9.93 -5.48 5.06
CA LEU A 74 -10.04 -4.07 4.69
C LEU A 74 -9.18 -3.72 3.48
N ASP A 75 -8.08 -4.45 3.25
CA ASP A 75 -7.21 -4.30 2.09
C ASP A 75 -7.92 -4.53 0.76
N ILE A 76 -8.81 -5.53 0.71
CA ILE A 76 -9.59 -5.85 -0.50
C ILE A 76 -10.45 -4.65 -0.85
N LYS A 77 -11.13 -4.07 0.15
CA LYS A 77 -11.95 -2.87 -0.05
C LYS A 77 -11.12 -1.71 -0.58
N VAL A 78 -9.92 -1.48 -0.04
CA VAL A 78 -9.05 -0.40 -0.52
C VAL A 78 -8.60 -0.62 -1.97
N LEU A 79 -8.19 -1.85 -2.32
CA LEU A 79 -7.79 -2.19 -3.69
C LEU A 79 -8.95 -2.11 -4.68
N GLU A 80 -10.18 -2.40 -4.24
CA GLU A 80 -11.39 -2.31 -5.04
C GLU A 80 -11.94 -0.88 -5.15
N SER A 81 -11.79 -0.05 -4.10
CA SER A 81 -12.40 1.27 -4.02
C SER A 81 -11.54 2.39 -4.61
N GLU A 82 -10.22 2.26 -4.55
CA GLU A 82 -9.29 3.30 -5.01
C GLU A 82 -8.80 3.02 -6.43
N ASP A 83 -9.30 3.86 -7.36
CA ASP A 83 -8.85 4.08 -8.75
C ASP A 83 -8.20 2.86 -9.43
N ALA A 84 -9.05 2.07 -10.11
CA ALA A 84 -8.71 0.88 -10.91
C ALA A 84 -7.60 1.09 -11.98
N ASN A 85 -7.03 2.29 -12.08
CA ASN A 85 -5.98 2.68 -13.02
C ASN A 85 -4.60 2.88 -12.35
N VAL A 86 -4.49 2.85 -11.03
CA VAL A 86 -3.20 3.09 -10.33
C VAL A 86 -2.34 1.83 -10.32
N LEU A 87 -2.93 0.67 -10.00
CA LEU A 87 -2.31 -0.64 -10.09
C LEU A 87 -2.93 -1.43 -11.24
N SER A 88 -2.10 -2.14 -11.98
CA SER A 88 -2.56 -3.11 -12.98
C SER A 88 -3.11 -4.36 -12.30
N HIS A 89 -3.92 -5.12 -13.04
CA HIS A 89 -4.47 -6.38 -12.55
C HIS A 89 -3.39 -7.35 -12.04
N ASN A 90 -2.29 -7.50 -12.79
CA ASN A 90 -1.18 -8.37 -12.40
C ASN A 90 -0.50 -7.92 -11.09
N GLU A 91 -0.44 -6.61 -10.82
CA GLU A 91 0.12 -6.10 -9.57
C GLU A 91 -0.82 -6.38 -8.39
N ILE A 92 -2.13 -6.24 -8.60
CA ILE A 92 -3.14 -6.59 -7.61
C ILE A 92 -3.09 -8.09 -7.28
N GLU A 93 -3.06 -8.95 -8.29
CA GLU A 93 -2.91 -10.40 -8.11
C GLU A 93 -1.61 -10.75 -7.36
N LEU A 94 -0.50 -10.09 -7.72
CA LEU A 94 0.78 -10.30 -7.04
C LEU A 94 0.70 -9.92 -5.56
N ILE A 95 0.09 -8.77 -5.24
CA ILE A 95 -0.11 -8.31 -3.86
C ILE A 95 -0.99 -9.30 -3.10
N LEU A 96 -2.13 -9.71 -3.66
CA LEU A 96 -3.05 -10.64 -3.01
C LEU A 96 -2.41 -12.02 -2.80
N GLY A 97 -1.58 -12.49 -3.73
CA GLY A 97 -0.88 -13.77 -3.64
C GLY A 97 0.35 -13.78 -2.72
N ASN A 98 0.89 -12.62 -2.33
CA ASN A 98 2.12 -12.52 -1.52
C ASN A 98 1.95 -11.78 -0.19
N SER A 99 0.80 -11.15 0.04
CA SER A 99 0.46 -10.52 1.32
C SER A 99 0.07 -11.55 2.39
N GLN A 100 -0.06 -11.13 3.65
CA GLN A 100 -0.54 -12.03 4.69
C GLN A 100 -1.98 -12.51 4.44
N LEU A 101 -2.75 -11.82 3.58
CA LEU A 101 -4.07 -12.27 3.11
C LEU A 101 -3.99 -13.63 2.41
N ALA A 102 -2.91 -13.91 1.67
CA ALA A 102 -2.74 -15.19 0.98
C ALA A 102 -2.79 -16.38 1.95
N ARG A 103 -2.42 -16.18 3.23
CA ARG A 103 -2.48 -17.22 4.27
C ARG A 103 -3.90 -17.61 4.69
N TRP A 104 -4.90 -16.78 4.37
CA TRP A 104 -6.31 -17.04 4.70
C TRP A 104 -7.09 -17.68 3.55
N TYR A 105 -6.53 -17.63 2.33
CA TYR A 105 -7.11 -18.22 1.11
C TYR A 105 -6.44 -19.54 0.69
N THR A 106 -5.54 -20.08 1.53
CA THR A 106 -4.91 -21.41 1.38
C THR A 106 -5.41 -22.38 2.43
#